data_AF-A0A9X3N642-F1
#
_entry.id   AF-A0A9X3N642-F1
#
_cell.length_a   1.000
_cell.length_b   1.000
_cell.length_c   1.000
_cell.angle_alpha   90.00
_cell.angle_beta   90.00
_cell.angle_gamma   90.00
#
_symmetry.space_group_name_H-M   'P 1'
#
loop_
_entity.id
_entity.type
_entity.pdbx_description
1 polymer ?
#
loop_
_entity_poly.entity_id
_entity_poly.type
_entity_poly.pdbx_seq_one_letter_code
_entity_poly.pdbx_strand_id
1 'polypeptide(L)'
;MSYRVTVRRGSQVSHEDYETLNQALAAVEREARGDRRAVEALGRTYEPEELVAARIELKGASKRAGVDVRGDGSLVAWTGRIRRTPLEGEALRALRQSVSVEP
;
A
#
# COMPACT_ATOMS: atom_id res chain seq x y z
N MET A 1 13.62 -15.76 -4.64
CA MET A 1 13.08 -14.93 -3.55
C MET A 1 11.67 -14.55 -3.96
N SER A 2 10.65 -14.80 -3.14
CA SER A 2 9.28 -14.38 -3.43
C SER A 2 8.94 -13.08 -2.71
N TYR A 3 8.23 -12.20 -3.40
CA TYR A 3 7.63 -11.00 -2.84
C TYR A 3 6.21 -11.36 -2.39
N ARG A 4 5.80 -10.90 -1.20
CA ARG A 4 4.43 -11.11 -0.72
C ARG A 4 3.70 -9.79 -0.63
N VAL A 5 2.56 -9.70 -1.30
CA VAL A 5 1.60 -8.60 -1.14
C VAL A 5 0.53 -9.05 -0.16
N THR A 6 0.21 -8.19 0.80
CA THR A 6 -0.84 -8.41 1.79
C THR A 6 -1.82 -7.27 1.73
N VAL A 7 -3.10 -7.56 1.52
CA VAL A 7 -4.15 -6.53 1.54
C VAL A 7 -5.01 -6.72 2.77
N ARG A 8 -5.25 -5.64 3.52
CA ARG A 8 -6.08 -5.62 4.73
C ARG A 8 -7.19 -4.59 4.56
N ARG A 9 -8.44 -5.02 4.71
CA ARG A 9 -9.65 -4.20 4.63
C ARG A 9 -10.52 -4.51 5.85
N GLY A 10 -10.37 -3.73 6.91
CA GLY A 10 -10.98 -4.06 8.20
C GLY A 10 -10.60 -5.47 8.69
N SER A 11 -11.58 -6.37 8.82
CA SER A 11 -11.37 -7.77 9.21
C SER A 11 -10.90 -8.68 8.07
N GLN A 12 -11.03 -8.26 6.81
CA GLN A 12 -10.67 -9.06 5.66
C GLN A 12 -9.18 -8.91 5.34
N VAL A 13 -8.49 -10.04 5.19
CA VAL A 13 -7.07 -10.08 4.85
C VAL A 13 -6.85 -11.07 3.70
N SER A 14 -6.15 -10.63 2.65
CA SER A 14 -5.69 -11.49 1.57
C SER A 14 -4.18 -11.40 1.40
N HIS A 15 -3.61 -12.45 0.82
CA HIS A 15 -2.18 -12.55 0.54
C HIS A 15 -1.96 -13.16 -0.83
N GLU A 16 -1.04 -12.58 -1.58
CA GLU A 16 -0.59 -13.09 -2.87
C GLU A 16 0.93 -13.02 -2.95
N ASP A 17 1.54 -14.08 -3.45
CA ASP A 17 2.98 -14.18 -3.65
C ASP A 17 3.34 -13.94 -5.13
N TYR A 18 4.46 -13.28 -5.36
CA TYR A 18 4.94 -12.87 -6.68
C TYR A 18 6.44 -13.18 -6.81
N GLU A 19 6.88 -13.50 -8.02
CA GLU A 19 8.28 -13.88 -8.28
C GLU A 19 9.19 -12.66 -8.43
N THR A 20 8.63 -11.53 -8.90
CA THR A 20 9.40 -10.32 -9.18
C THR A 20 8.85 -9.10 -8.44
N LEU A 21 9.74 -8.14 -8.17
CA LEU A 21 9.37 -6.86 -7.56
C LEU A 21 8.35 -6.11 -8.42
N ASN A 22 8.53 -6.14 -9.75
CA ASN A 22 7.63 -5.44 -10.68
C ASN A 22 6.20 -6.03 -10.65
N GLN A 23 6.05 -7.36 -10.61
CA GLN A 23 4.74 -7.98 -10.46
C GLN A 23 4.08 -7.59 -9.13
N ALA A 24 4.85 -7.62 -8.04
CA ALA A 24 4.35 -7.25 -6.73
C ALA A 24 3.94 -5.76 -6.66
N LEU A 25 4.73 -4.86 -7.25
CA LEU A 25 4.40 -3.43 -7.36
C LEU A 25 3.15 -3.18 -8.19
N ALA A 26 2.99 -3.89 -9.32
CA ALA A 26 1.79 -3.79 -10.14
C ALA A 26 0.54 -4.25 -9.38
N ALA A 27 0.68 -5.31 -8.56
CA ALA A 27 -0.39 -5.74 -7.66
C ALA A 27 -0.72 -4.68 -6.61
N VAL A 28 0.29 -4.09 -5.96
CA VAL A 28 0.07 -3.00 -4.99
C VAL A 28 -0.70 -1.84 -5.61
N GLU A 29 -0.29 -1.40 -6.81
CA GLU A 29 -0.95 -0.32 -7.52
C GLU A 29 -2.39 -0.65 -7.91
N ARG A 30 -2.65 -1.87 -8.39
CA ARG A 30 -4.00 -2.34 -8.73
C ARG A 30 -4.92 -2.30 -7.51
N GLU A 31 -4.48 -2.87 -6.39
CA GLU A 31 -5.28 -2.94 -5.16
C GLU A 31 -5.54 -1.54 -4.59
N ALA A 32 -4.50 -0.68 -4.53
CA ALA A 32 -4.64 0.69 -4.04
C ALA A 32 -5.63 1.51 -4.88
N ARG A 33 -5.60 1.37 -6.21
CA ARG A 33 -6.56 2.04 -7.11
C ARG A 33 -7.98 1.51 -6.94
N GLY A 34 -8.14 0.19 -6.76
CA GLY A 34 -9.43 -0.45 -6.51
C GLY A 34 -10.06 0.04 -5.20
N ASP A 35 -9.28 0.03 -4.13
CA ASP A 35 -9.73 0.45 -2.80
C ASP A 35 -10.04 1.95 -2.74
N ARG A 36 -9.21 2.78 -3.38
CA ARG A 36 -9.49 4.21 -3.53
C ARG A 36 -10.83 4.46 -4.20
N ARG A 37 -11.09 3.81 -5.34
CA ARG A 37 -12.37 3.95 -6.06
C ARG A 37 -13.55 3.48 -5.22
N ALA A 38 -13.39 2.40 -4.46
CA ALA A 38 -14.43 1.89 -3.57
C ALA A 38 -14.77 2.90 -2.46
N VAL A 39 -13.74 3.54 -1.87
CA VAL A 39 -13.92 4.61 -0.88
C VAL A 39 -14.64 5.81 -1.49
N GLU A 40 -14.16 6.31 -2.64
CA GLU A 40 -14.76 7.45 -3.36
C GLU A 40 -16.23 7.18 -3.71
N ALA A 41 -16.57 5.96 -4.15
CA ALA A 41 -17.93 5.58 -4.53
C ALA A 41 -18.91 5.50 -3.35
N LEU A 42 -18.43 5.19 -2.15
CA LEU A 42 -19.29 5.09 -0.95
C LEU A 42 -19.68 6.46 -0.39
N GLY A 43 -19.02 7.55 -0.82
CA GLY A 43 -19.33 8.92 -0.38
C GLY A 43 -19.24 9.12 1.14
N ARG A 44 -18.58 8.21 1.87
CA ARG A 44 -18.44 8.29 3.33
C ARG A 44 -17.30 9.24 3.66
N THR A 45 -17.64 10.47 4.03
CA THR A 45 -16.70 11.40 4.65
C THR A 45 -16.47 10.97 6.10
N TYR A 46 -15.42 10.18 6.34
CA TYR A 46 -14.95 9.91 7.69
C TYR A 46 -14.04 11.06 8.11
N GLU A 47 -14.51 11.97 8.97
CA GLU A 47 -13.59 12.83 9.73
C GLU A 47 -13.45 12.24 11.13
N PRO A 48 -12.37 11.46 11.33
CA PRO A 48 -11.22 11.97 12.08
C PRO A 48 -9.92 11.71 11.31
N GLU A 49 -9.71 12.46 10.22
CA GLU A 49 -8.47 12.75 9.46
C GLU A 49 -7.53 11.61 8.96
N GLU A 50 -7.45 10.41 9.54
CA GLU A 50 -6.34 9.48 9.22
C GLU A 50 -6.66 7.98 9.21
N LEU A 51 -7.93 7.57 9.27
CA LEU A 51 -8.23 6.13 9.34
C LEU A 51 -7.91 5.41 8.02
N VAL A 52 -7.10 4.36 8.12
CA VAL A 52 -6.70 3.51 7.01
C VAL A 52 -7.87 2.59 6.64
N ALA A 53 -8.53 2.90 5.53
CA ALA A 53 -9.63 2.11 4.97
C ALA A 53 -9.12 0.77 4.41
N ALA A 54 -7.96 0.80 3.74
CA ALA A 54 -7.26 -0.38 3.29
C ALA A 54 -5.74 -0.22 3.44
N ARG A 55 -5.05 -1.29 3.78
CA ARG A 55 -3.58 -1.33 3.82
C ARG A 55 -3.06 -2.40 2.88
N ILE A 56 -2.17 -2.00 1.99
CA ILE A 56 -1.48 -2.89 1.06
C ILE A 56 -0.01 -2.93 1.43
N GLU A 57 0.45 -4.06 1.97
CA GLU A 57 1.83 -4.27 2.41
C GLU A 57 2.60 -5.08 1.36
N LEU A 58 3.79 -4.61 0.99
CA LEU A 58 4.77 -5.30 0.17
C LEU A 58 5.92 -5.78 1.06
N LYS A 59 6.10 -7.09 1.14
CA LYS A 59 7.23 -7.72 1.81
C LYS A 59 8.20 -8.28 0.75
N GLY A 60 9.37 -7.65 0.63
CA GLY A 60 10.50 -8.16 -0.14
C GLY A 60 11.54 -8.85 0.74
N ALA A 61 12.69 -9.20 0.14
CA ALA A 61 13.78 -9.89 0.81
C ALA A 61 14.45 -9.06 1.93
N SER A 62 14.66 -7.77 1.69
CA SER A 62 15.40 -6.85 2.56
C SER A 62 14.52 -5.75 3.18
N LYS A 63 13.46 -5.32 2.48
CA LYS A 63 12.60 -4.21 2.90
C LYS A 63 11.12 -4.60 3.00
N ARG A 64 10.43 -3.90 3.91
CA ARG A 64 8.96 -3.84 3.98
C ARG A 64 8.52 -2.43 3.67
N ALA A 65 7.53 -2.31 2.81
CA ALA A 65 6.91 -1.06 2.44
C ALA A 65 5.42 -1.29 2.17
N GLY A 66 4.68 -0.23 1.90
CA GLY A 66 3.28 -0.37 1.57
C GLY A 66 2.60 0.95 1.26
N VAL A 67 1.31 0.85 1.00
CA VAL A 67 0.42 1.99 0.76
C VAL A 67 -0.80 1.82 1.64
N ASP A 68 -1.14 2.89 2.33
CA ASP A 68 -2.38 3.02 3.07
C ASP A 68 -3.36 3.84 2.21
N VAL A 69 -4.57 3.30 2.01
CA VAL A 69 -5.71 4.00 1.43
C VAL A 69 -6.52 4.57 2.58
N ARG A 70 -6.73 5.87 2.55
CA ARG A 70 -7.39 6.63 3.61
C ARG A 70 -8.91 6.70 3.35
N GLY A 71 -9.66 7.07 4.38
CA GLY A 71 -11.12 7.17 4.32
C GLY A 71 -11.67 8.20 3.32
N ASP A 72 -10.82 9.11 2.84
CA ASP A 72 -11.10 10.11 1.80
C ASP A 72 -10.61 9.66 0.40
N GLY A 73 -10.02 8.47 0.29
CA GLY A 73 -9.42 7.94 -0.92
C GLY A 73 -7.99 8.41 -1.18
N SER A 74 -7.40 9.26 -0.32
CA SER A 74 -6.00 9.62 -0.42
C SER A 74 -5.10 8.41 -0.17
N LEU A 75 -3.91 8.43 -0.78
CA LEU A 75 -2.92 7.36 -0.68
C LEU A 75 -1.71 7.87 0.11
N VAL A 76 -1.25 7.08 1.08
CA VAL A 76 -0.02 7.36 1.84
C VAL A 76 0.93 6.18 1.71
N ALA A 77 2.04 6.38 1.04
CA ALA A 77 3.10 5.37 0.97
C ALA A 77 3.98 5.42 2.22
N TRP A 78 4.52 4.27 2.60
CA TRP A 78 5.40 4.15 3.75
C TRP A 78 6.45 3.06 3.56
N THR A 79 7.52 3.14 4.36
CA THR A 79 8.55 2.11 4.47
C THR A 79 8.81 1.75 5.93
N GLY A 80 9.41 0.58 6.18
CA GLY A 80 9.81 0.11 7.51
C GLY A 80 9.03 -1.11 7.99
N ARG A 81 9.66 -1.88 8.89
CA ARG A 81 9.13 -3.16 9.40
C ARG A 81 8.44 -3.04 10.75
N ILE A 82 9.07 -2.33 11.69
CA ILE A 82 8.60 -2.17 13.07
C ILE A 82 7.88 -0.83 13.21
N ARG A 83 8.55 0.23 12.78
CA ARG A 83 7.96 1.56 12.63
C ARG A 83 7.73 1.84 11.15
N ARG A 84 6.55 2.35 10.82
CA ARG A 84 6.23 2.82 9.46
C ARG A 84 6.59 4.29 9.38
N THR A 85 7.37 4.65 8.38
CA THR A 85 7.73 6.04 8.07
C THR A 85 7.06 6.42 6.76
N PRO A 86 6.19 7.45 6.74
CA PRO A 86 5.59 7.95 5.51
C PRO A 86 6.67 8.38 4.50
N LEU A 87 6.38 8.18 3.22
CA LEU A 87 7.21 8.64 2.12
C LEU A 87 6.59 9.91 1.54
N GLU A 88 7.43 10.88 1.22
CA GLU A 88 6.99 12.14 0.61
C GLU A 88 6.74 12.00 -0.90
N GLY A 89 5.84 12.84 -1.42
CA GLY A 89 5.47 12.87 -2.83
C GLY A 89 4.23 12.05 -3.17
N GLU A 90 4.04 11.76 -4.45
CA GLU A 90 2.94 10.92 -4.91
C GLU A 90 3.16 9.47 -4.46
N ALA A 91 2.20 8.90 -3.72
CA ALA A 91 2.39 7.67 -2.98
C ALA A 91 2.90 6.48 -3.82
N LEU A 92 2.30 6.20 -4.98
CA LEU A 92 2.70 5.04 -5.78
C LEU A 92 4.10 5.20 -6.37
N ARG A 93 4.44 6.40 -6.84
CA ARG A 93 5.78 6.75 -7.29
C ARG A 93 6.80 6.68 -6.16
N ALA A 94 6.47 7.25 -5.00
CA ALA A 94 7.34 7.27 -3.82
C ALA A 94 7.64 5.85 -3.32
N LEU A 95 6.61 4.99 -3.27
CA LEU A 95 6.77 3.57 -2.98
C LEU A 95 7.74 2.92 -3.97
N ARG A 96 7.48 3.07 -5.27
CA ARG A 96 8.31 2.48 -6.33
C ARG A 96 9.76 2.91 -6.20
N GLN A 97 10.03 4.19 -5.96
CA GLN A 97 11.37 4.71 -5.74
C GLN A 97 12.00 4.08 -4.48
N SER A 98 11.30 4.06 -3.35
CA SER A 98 11.81 3.52 -2.08
C SER A 98 12.25 2.06 -2.17
N VAL A 99 11.54 1.24 -2.95
CA VAL A 99 11.83 -0.20 -3.11
C VAL A 99 12.73 -0.51 -4.30
N SER A 100 12.84 0.38 -5.28
CA SER A 100 13.76 0.22 -6.43
C SER A 100 15.17 0.73 -6.11
N VAL A 101 15.32 1.62 -5.13
CA VAL A 101 16.62 2.04 -4.61
C VAL A 101 17.09 0.98 -3.61
N GLU A 102 17.75 -0.05 -4.12
CA GLU A 102 18.82 -0.73 -3.38
C GLU A 102 20.15 -0.47 -4.10
N PRO A 103 21.25 -0.32 -3.34
CA PRO A 103 22.60 -0.19 -3.88
C PRO A 103 23.07 -1.44 -4.63
#